data_AF-A0A6N9PCM0-F1
#
_entry.id   AF-A0A6N9PCM0-F1
#
_cell.length_a   1.000
_cell.length_b   1.000
_cell.length_c   1.000
_cell.angle_alpha   90.00
_cell.angle_beta   90.00
_cell.angle_gamma   90.00
#
_symmetry.space_group_name_H-M   'P 1'
#
loop_
_entity.id
_entity.type
_entity.pdbx_description
1 polymer ?
#
loop_
_entity_poly.entity_id
_entity_poly.type
_entity_poly.pdbx_seq_one_letter_code
_entity_poly.pdbx_strand_id
1 'polypeptide(L)'
;MLSTNELKNYASLRGLSLRDIEAYCDLTAGHISQILNGERPLTEDNHRKIANAINAAYAAKLNGTFKRSPLDENKNAVKDSDGGDDTKPVPKGRKTPASK
;
A
#
# COMPACT_ATOMS: atom_id res chain seq x y z
N MET A 1 12.60 13.64 -7.03
CA MET A 1 12.57 12.20 -7.32
C MET A 1 12.74 11.49 -6.00
N LEU A 2 11.77 10.67 -5.58
CA LEU A 2 11.95 9.83 -4.41
C LEU A 2 13.00 8.78 -4.74
N SER A 3 13.90 8.51 -3.80
CA SER A 3 14.86 7.42 -3.93
C SER A 3 14.14 6.06 -3.96
N THR A 4 14.78 5.02 -4.46
CA THR A 4 14.24 3.64 -4.45
C THR A 4 13.76 3.23 -3.05
N ASN A 5 14.53 3.58 -2.01
CA ASN A 5 14.17 3.30 -0.62
C ASN A 5 12.93 4.10 -0.15
N GLU A 6 12.78 5.34 -0.62
CA GLU A 6 11.63 6.17 -0.28
C GLU A 6 10.35 5.66 -0.97
N LEU A 7 10.44 5.21 -2.23
CA LEU A 7 9.34 4.55 -2.94
C LEU A 7 8.88 3.28 -2.20
N LYS A 8 9.85 2.48 -1.71
CA LYS A 8 9.56 1.28 -0.92
C LYS A 8 8.85 1.64 0.39
N ASN A 9 9.35 2.63 1.12
CA ASN A 9 8.70 3.12 2.34
C ASN A 9 7.31 3.68 2.05
N TYR A 10 7.14 4.39 0.94
CA TYR A 10 5.86 4.97 0.53
C TYR A 10 4.79 3.91 0.27
N ALA A 11 5.16 2.79 -0.35
CA ALA A 11 4.29 1.62 -0.50
C ALA A 11 3.95 0.98 0.85
N SER A 12 4.96 0.75 1.71
CA SER A 12 4.78 0.14 3.03
C SER A 12 3.88 0.98 3.94
N LEU A 13 4.06 2.30 3.96
CA LEU A 13 3.23 3.23 4.75
C LEU A 13 1.75 3.20 4.34
N ARG A 14 1.45 2.83 3.09
CA ARG A 14 0.08 2.70 2.57
C ARG A 14 -0.47 1.28 2.72
N GLY A 15 0.32 0.35 3.28
CA GLY A 15 -0.04 -1.05 3.41
C GLY A 15 -0.30 -1.71 2.07
N LEU A 16 0.54 -1.41 1.07
CA LEU A 16 0.47 -1.97 -0.28
C LEU A 16 1.65 -2.91 -0.52
N SER A 17 1.36 -4.11 -1.00
CA SER A 17 2.38 -5.06 -1.44
C SER A 17 2.87 -4.78 -2.86
N LEU A 18 4.00 -5.37 -3.27
CA LEU A 18 4.48 -5.25 -4.66
C LEU A 18 3.46 -5.77 -5.69
N ARG A 19 2.66 -6.79 -5.33
CA ARG A 19 1.57 -7.32 -6.15
C ARG A 19 0.41 -6.32 -6.27
N ASP A 20 0.11 -5.62 -5.18
CA ASP A 20 -0.90 -4.56 -5.18
C ASP A 20 -0.47 -3.41 -6.09
N ILE A 21 0.82 -3.07 -6.11
CA ILE A 21 1.34 -2.04 -7.01
C ILE A 21 1.31 -2.53 -8.46
N GLU A 22 1.76 -3.76 -8.72
CA GLU A 22 1.73 -4.41 -10.04
C GLU A 22 0.31 -4.43 -10.64
N ALA A 23 -0.73 -4.63 -9.84
CA ALA A 23 -2.11 -4.60 -10.35
C ALA A 23 -2.52 -3.23 -10.94
N TYR A 24 -1.82 -2.15 -10.57
CA TYR A 24 -2.07 -0.78 -11.02
C TYR A 24 -0.86 -0.16 -11.75
N CYS A 25 0.13 -0.99 -12.10
CA CYS A 25 1.37 -0.57 -12.76
C CYS A 25 1.60 -1.43 -13.99
N ASP A 26 2.12 -0.84 -15.07
CA ASP A 26 2.56 -1.60 -16.24
C ASP A 26 3.83 -2.46 -15.99
N LEU A 27 4.42 -2.35 -14.79
CA LEU A 27 5.60 -3.10 -14.39
C LEU A 27 5.21 -4.28 -13.52
N THR A 28 5.85 -5.42 -13.77
CA THR A 28 5.66 -6.62 -12.94
C THR A 28 6.26 -6.43 -11.55
N ALA A 29 5.76 -7.16 -10.56
CA ALA A 29 6.26 -7.10 -9.18
C ALA A 29 7.77 -7.41 -9.11
N GLY A 30 8.25 -8.33 -9.95
CA GLY A 30 9.68 -8.62 -10.09
C GLY A 30 10.48 -7.43 -10.64
N HIS A 31 9.96 -6.75 -11.67
CA HIS A 31 10.60 -5.56 -12.23
C HIS A 31 10.65 -4.42 -11.19
N ILE A 32 9.54 -4.19 -10.48
CA ILE A 32 9.49 -3.20 -9.39
C ILE A 32 10.53 -3.56 -8.32
N SER A 33 10.61 -4.82 -7.89
CA SER A 33 11.58 -5.26 -6.88
C SER A 33 13.02 -5.02 -7.34
N GLN A 34 13.36 -5.34 -8.59
CA GLN A 34 14.71 -5.11 -9.14
C GLN A 34 15.09 -3.63 -9.11
N ILE A 35 14.15 -2.75 -9.43
CA ILE A 35 14.37 -1.30 -9.34
C ILE A 35 14.55 -0.87 -7.89
N LEU A 36 13.68 -1.32 -6.98
CA LEU A 36 13.75 -0.95 -5.56
C LEU A 36 15.02 -1.46 -4.86
N ASN A 37 15.53 -2.61 -5.28
CA ASN A 37 16.78 -3.21 -4.79
C ASN A 37 18.04 -2.57 -5.42
N GLY A 38 17.88 -1.70 -6.42
CA GLY A 38 19.01 -1.12 -7.15
C GLY A 38 19.67 -2.06 -8.17
N GLU A 39 19.06 -3.22 -8.45
CA GLU A 39 19.51 -4.13 -9.51
C GLU A 39 19.27 -3.54 -10.91
N ARG A 40 18.31 -2.61 -11.03
CA ARG A 40 18.05 -1.83 -12.24
C ARG A 40 18.10 -0.33 -11.97
N PRO A 41 18.52 0.48 -12.96
CA PRO A 41 18.51 1.92 -12.84
C PRO A 41 17.08 2.44 -12.68
N LEU A 42 16.86 3.27 -11.66
CA LEU A 42 15.63 4.01 -11.47
C LEU A 42 15.58 5.16 -12.49
N THR A 43 14.88 4.93 -13.60
CA THR A 43 14.56 5.99 -14.56
C THR A 43 13.38 6.82 -14.06
N GLU A 44 13.30 8.07 -14.50
CA GLU A 44 12.19 8.98 -14.19
C GLU A 44 10.83 8.39 -14.59
N ASP A 45 10.78 7.72 -15.75
CA ASP A 45 9.55 7.06 -16.24
C ASP A 45 9.09 5.95 -15.30
N ASN A 46 10.02 5.07 -14.87
CA ASN A 46 9.73 3.99 -13.94
C ASN A 46 9.32 4.52 -12.56
N HIS A 47 10.02 5.54 -12.06
CA HIS A 47 9.66 6.21 -10.82
C HIS A 47 8.22 6.73 -10.88
N ARG A 48 7.85 7.44 -11.97
CA ARG A 48 6.52 8.00 -12.13
C ARG A 48 5.44 6.93 -12.21
N LYS A 49 5.71 5.82 -12.92
CA LYS A 49 4.83 4.65 -12.98
C LYS A 49 4.58 4.04 -11.61
N ILE A 50 5.64 3.76 -10.84
CA ILE A 50 5.51 3.15 -9.50
C ILE A 50 4.76 4.10 -8.55
N ALA A 51 5.11 5.40 -8.53
CA ALA A 51 4.44 6.37 -7.65
C ALA A 51 2.95 6.52 -8.00
N ASN A 52 2.60 6.58 -9.28
CA ASN A 52 1.21 6.63 -9.74
C ASN A 52 0.46 5.36 -9.38
N ALA A 53 1.07 4.18 -9.56
CA ALA A 53 0.48 2.91 -9.20
C ALA A 53 0.19 2.80 -7.70
N ILE A 54 1.12 3.23 -6.84
CA ILE A 54 0.92 3.28 -5.39
C ILE A 54 -0.28 4.19 -5.04
N ASN A 55 -0.37 5.36 -5.65
CA ASN A 55 -1.48 6.28 -5.42
C ASN A 55 -2.82 5.71 -5.93
N ALA A 56 -2.83 5.08 -7.11
CA ALA A 56 -4.02 4.48 -7.70
C ALA A 56 -4.51 3.29 -6.86
N ALA A 57 -3.61 2.40 -6.45
CA ALA A 57 -3.91 1.28 -5.57
C ALA A 57 -4.46 1.74 -4.22
N TYR A 58 -3.86 2.78 -3.62
CA TYR A 58 -4.36 3.34 -2.37
C TYR A 58 -5.73 4.02 -2.53
N ALA A 59 -5.93 4.79 -3.60
CA ALA A 59 -7.23 5.39 -3.89
C ALA A 59 -8.31 4.33 -4.10
N ALA A 60 -8.00 3.25 -4.81
CA ALA A 60 -8.92 2.12 -4.98
C ALA A 60 -9.22 1.40 -3.64
N LYS A 61 -8.24 1.32 -2.74
CA LYS A 61 -8.43 0.80 -1.37
C LYS A 61 -9.36 1.70 -0.54
N LEU A 62 -9.20 3.02 -0.63
CA LEU A 62 -10.10 3.99 0.01
C LEU A 62 -11.52 3.96 -0.55
N ASN A 63 -11.65 3.79 -1.87
CA ASN A 63 -12.95 3.74 -2.54
C ASN A 63 -13.65 2.38 -2.40
N GLY A 64 -12.98 1.36 -1.85
CA GLY A 64 -13.51 0.00 -1.76
C GLY A 64 -13.57 -0.76 -3.09
N THR A 65 -12.99 -0.21 -4.16
CA THR A 65 -12.97 -0.81 -5.52
C THR A 65 -11.65 -1.54 -5.81
N PHE A 66 -10.87 -1.83 -4.77
CA PHE A 66 -9.55 -2.42 -4.90
C PHE A 66 -9.61 -3.81 -5.53
N LYS A 67 -9.07 -3.94 -6.74
CA LYS A 67 -8.89 -5.23 -7.43
C LYS A 67 -7.43 -5.65 -7.41
N ARG A 68 -7.15 -6.83 -6.85
CA ARG A 68 -5.88 -7.54 -7.06
C ARG A 68 -5.90 -8.26 -8.40
N SER A 69 -4.73 -8.43 -9.01
CA SER A 69 -4.61 -9.20 -10.24
C SER A 69 -5.05 -10.66 -10.02
N PRO A 70 -5.67 -11.33 -11.02
CA PRO A 70 -6.39 -12.60 -10.81
C PRO A 70 -5.52 -13.83 -10.52
N LEU A 71 -4.21 -13.68 -10.30
CA LEU A 71 -3.33 -14.83 -10.03
C LEU A 71 -3.52 -15.44 -8.63
N ASP A 72 -4.31 -14.79 -7.77
CA ASP A 72 -4.47 -15.10 -6.34
C ASP A 72 -5.74 -15.90 -6.00
N GLU A 73 -6.38 -16.57 -6.96
CA GLU A 73 -7.46 -17.54 -6.63
C GLU A 73 -6.90 -18.84 -6.01
N ASN A 74 -5.58 -19.01 -5.94
CA ASN A 74 -4.95 -20.10 -5.20
C ASN A 74 -4.69 -19.71 -3.72
N LYS A 75 -5.72 -19.96 -2.90
CA LYS A 75 -5.68 -20.39 -1.49
C LYS A 75 -4.35 -20.20 -0.71
N ASN A 76 -3.93 -18.97 -0.42
CA ASN A 76 -3.11 -18.68 0.77
C ASN A 76 -3.02 -17.18 1.12
N ALA A 77 -4.11 -16.42 1.03
CA ALA A 77 -4.16 -15.11 1.69
C ALA A 77 -4.36 -15.33 3.20
N VAL A 78 -3.24 -15.49 3.88
CA VAL A 78 -3.13 -15.34 5.32
C VAL A 78 -3.88 -14.08 5.76
N LYS A 79 -4.68 -14.28 6.80
CA LYS A 79 -5.38 -13.27 7.57
C LYS A 79 -4.34 -12.45 8.32
N ASP A 80 -3.73 -11.47 7.67
CA ASP A 80 -2.97 -10.45 8.38
C ASP A 80 -3.94 -9.37 8.88
N SER A 81 -4.28 -9.54 10.15
CA SER A 81 -4.73 -8.47 11.02
C SER A 81 -3.71 -7.32 11.02
N ASP A 82 -4.23 -6.12 11.30
CA ASP A 82 -3.53 -4.93 11.83
C ASP A 82 -3.26 -3.77 10.86
N GLY A 83 -3.91 -2.64 11.16
CA GLY A 83 -3.24 -1.34 11.11
C GLY A 83 -3.83 -0.27 10.19
N GLY A 84 -4.83 0.46 10.69
CA GLY A 84 -4.97 1.89 10.35
C GLY A 84 -6.28 2.37 9.71
N ASP A 85 -7.43 1.94 10.24
CA ASP A 85 -8.64 2.79 10.19
C ASP A 85 -8.62 3.71 11.41
N ASP A 86 -8.19 4.96 11.22
CA ASP A 86 -8.41 6.03 12.19
C ASP A 86 -8.92 7.26 11.45
N THR A 87 -10.17 7.15 11.00
CA THR A 87 -10.97 8.32 10.62
C THR A 87 -12.22 8.38 11.50
N LYS A 88 -12.14 8.95 12.71
CA LYS A 88 -13.16 9.86 13.30
C LYS A 88 -12.88 10.29 14.75
N PRO A 89 -13.50 11.38 15.24
CA PRO A 89 -12.87 12.39 16.08
C PRO A 89 -13.13 12.16 17.57
N VAL A 90 -12.30 12.78 18.40
CA VAL A 90 -12.54 12.94 19.84
C VAL A 90 -13.88 13.64 20.10
N PRO A 91 -14.72 13.08 20.98
CA PRO A 91 -15.20 13.88 22.11
C PRO A 91 -14.99 13.13 23.44
N LYS A 92 -14.14 13.67 24.32
CA LYS A 92 -13.98 13.18 25.69
C LYS A 92 -15.16 13.65 26.54
N GLY A 93 -16.26 12.89 26.53
CA GLY A 93 -17.29 12.94 27.56
C GLY A 93 -17.06 11.81 28.57
N ARG A 94 -16.35 12.06 29.67
CA ARG A 94 -16.22 11.09 30.78
C ARG A 94 -17.22 11.46 31.88
N LYS A 95 -18.36 10.77 31.89
CA LYS A 95 -19.18 10.59 33.10
C LYS A 95 -18.55 9.52 33.99
N THR A 96 -18.78 9.70 35.30
CA THR A 96 -18.37 8.90 36.46
C THR A 96 -18.67 7.39 36.34
N PRO A 97 -18.09 6.55 37.21
CA PRO A 97 -18.95 6.00 38.26
C PRO A 97 -18.29 5.85 39.64
N ALA A 98 -19.17 5.65 40.61
CA ALA A 98 -18.96 5.56 42.05
C ALA A 98 -18.58 4.16 42.57
N SER A 99 -18.38 4.12 43.89
CA SER A 99 -18.44 2.98 44.83
C SER A 99 -17.09 2.29 45.08
N LYS A 100 -16.64 2.16 46.32
CA LYS A 100 -17.35 1.58 47.48
C LYS A 100 -16.79 2.09 48.80
#